data_AF-A0AAV6D7J9-F1
#
_entry.id   AF-A0AAV6D7J9-F1
#
_cell.length_a   1.000
_cell.length_b   1.000
_cell.length_c   1.000
_cell.angle_alpha   90.00
_cell.angle_beta   90.00
_cell.angle_gamma   90.00
#
_symmetry.space_group_name_H-M   'P 1'
#
loop_
_entity.id
_entity.type
_entity.pdbx_description
1 polymer ?
#
loop_
_entity_poly.entity_id
_entity_poly.type
_entity_poly.pdbx_seq_one_letter_code
_entity_poly.pdbx_strand_id
1 'polypeptide(L)'
;MYPDTDLYKLLPWIMLIIGLPLSITLIWIKLRIKNKFHASIAIFKLMSIAVGAFLIMLWMLLPCTPVISTFGFPKTVGEIQSPENLLKLLQDYNKALVRTTEVLHWFIFVFVWWFLAGLNIFSTVLKVQLDAKQDKSSDKSTD
;
A
#
# COMPACT_ATOMS: atom_id res chain seq x y z
N MET A 1 -5.42 -8.29 -23.89
CA MET A 1 -5.92 -9.43 -23.09
C MET A 1 -5.93 -8.96 -21.64
N TYR A 2 -7.10 -8.60 -21.11
CA TYR A 2 -7.21 -8.14 -19.72
C TYR A 2 -6.96 -9.36 -18.82
N PRO A 3 -6.08 -9.28 -17.80
CA PRO A 3 -6.01 -10.35 -16.83
C PRO A 3 -7.39 -10.48 -16.19
N ASP A 4 -7.97 -11.66 -16.35
CA ASP A 4 -9.32 -12.01 -15.95
C ASP A 4 -9.58 -11.67 -14.48
N THR A 5 -10.85 -11.46 -14.19
CA THR A 5 -11.46 -11.23 -12.85
C THR A 5 -10.98 -12.18 -11.74
N ASP A 6 -10.29 -13.25 -12.09
CA ASP A 6 -9.76 -14.24 -11.16
C ASP A 6 -8.57 -13.74 -10.35
N LEU A 7 -7.75 -12.81 -10.86
CA LEU A 7 -6.63 -12.26 -10.07
C LEU A 7 -7.13 -11.46 -8.86
N TYR A 8 -8.27 -10.78 -9.00
CA TYR A 8 -8.86 -10.01 -7.90
C TYR A 8 -9.49 -10.90 -6.83
N LYS A 9 -10.08 -12.03 -7.23
CA LYS A 9 -10.54 -13.07 -6.30
C LYS A 9 -9.38 -13.71 -5.53
N LEU A 10 -8.17 -13.70 -6.09
CA LEU A 10 -6.95 -14.21 -5.46
C LEU A 10 -6.27 -13.19 -4.55
N LEU A 11 -6.61 -11.90 -4.67
CA LEU A 11 -6.03 -10.83 -3.86
C LEU A 11 -6.18 -11.02 -2.33
N PRO A 12 -7.33 -11.48 -1.80
CA PRO A 12 -7.47 -11.81 -0.37
C PRO A 12 -6.58 -12.98 0.05
N TRP A 13 -6.42 -13.98 -0.82
CA TRP A 13 -5.58 -15.15 -0.55
C TRP A 13 -4.09 -14.80 -0.56
N ILE A 14 -3.66 -13.96 -1.51
CA ILE A 14 -2.30 -13.42 -1.56
C ILE A 14 -2.01 -12.61 -0.31
N MET A 15 -2.96 -11.77 0.14
CA MET A 15 -2.87 -11.05 1.41
C MET A 15 -2.72 -11.98 2.62
N LEU A 16 -3.42 -13.11 2.64
CA LEU A 16 -3.32 -14.09 3.73
C LEU A 16 -1.94 -14.78 3.74
N ILE A 17 -1.47 -15.23 2.57
CA ILE A 17 -0.20 -15.95 2.41
C ILE A 17 1.00 -15.07 2.72
N ILE A 18 0.94 -13.77 2.39
CA ILE A 18 2.02 -12.81 2.68
C ILE A 18 1.86 -12.21 4.09
N GLY A 19 0.63 -11.91 4.50
CA GLY A 19 0.33 -11.26 5.78
C GLY A 19 0.62 -12.14 6.99
N LEU A 20 0.34 -13.45 6.90
CA LEU A 20 0.60 -14.39 8.00
C LEU A 20 2.10 -14.48 8.35
N PRO A 21 3.03 -14.78 7.43
CA PRO A 21 4.47 -14.80 7.75
C PRO A 21 4.99 -13.40 8.14
N LEU A 22 4.46 -12.32 7.56
CA LEU A 22 4.82 -10.96 7.97
C LEU A 22 4.43 -10.69 9.44
N SER A 23 3.23 -11.09 9.86
CA SER A 23 2.80 -10.93 11.25
C SER A 23 3.64 -11.74 12.23
N ILE A 24 4.00 -12.99 11.87
CA ILE A 24 4.86 -13.85 12.68
C ILE A 24 6.25 -13.23 12.84
N THR A 25 6.84 -12.72 11.76
CA THR A 25 8.16 -12.07 11.80
C THR A 25 8.15 -10.78 12.63
N LEU A 26 7.07 -9.99 12.57
CA LEU A 26 6.89 -8.79 13.41
C LEU A 26 6.83 -9.14 14.91
N ILE A 27 6.10 -10.19 15.27
CA ILE A 27 6.04 -10.69 16.66
C ILE A 27 7.42 -11.16 17.11
N TRP A 28 8.12 -11.91 16.26
CA TRP A 28 9.47 -12.41 16.54
C TRP A 28 10.49 -11.28 16.81
N ILE A 29 10.47 -10.23 15.98
CA ILE A 29 11.35 -9.06 16.17
C ILE A 29 11.06 -8.38 17.51
N LYS A 30 9.79 -8.22 17.85
CA LYS A 30 9.36 -7.59 19.11
C LYS A 30 9.79 -8.39 20.35
N LEU A 31 9.80 -9.72 20.26
CA LEU A 31 10.22 -10.61 21.34
C LEU A 31 11.75 -10.69 21.49
N ARG A 32 12.50 -10.65 20.39
CA ARG A 32 13.96 -10.89 20.42
C ARG A 32 14.77 -9.63 20.78
N ILE A 33 14.31 -8.43 20.40
CA ILE A 33 15.09 -7.20 20.55
C ILE A 33 14.72 -6.50 21.86
N LYS A 34 15.61 -6.56 22.86
CA LYS A 34 15.42 -5.87 24.16
C LYS A 34 15.34 -4.35 24.04
N ASN A 35 16.06 -3.75 23.07
CA ASN A 35 16.01 -2.31 22.86
C ASN A 35 14.81 -1.92 21.99
N LYS A 36 13.81 -1.28 22.60
CA LYS A 36 12.59 -0.81 21.94
C LYS A 36 12.86 0.09 20.73
N PHE A 37 13.94 0.86 20.74
CA PHE A 37 14.34 1.72 19.62
C PHE A 37 14.74 0.92 18.38
N HIS A 38 15.67 -0.03 18.54
CA HIS A 38 16.12 -0.89 17.44
C HIS A 38 15.01 -1.80 16.93
N ALA A 39 14.14 -2.31 17.82
CA ALA A 39 12.98 -3.10 17.45
C ALA A 39 12.02 -2.29 16.57
N SER A 40 11.74 -1.05 16.96
CA SER A 40 10.84 -0.13 16.24
C SER A 40 11.36 0.21 14.85
N ILE A 41 12.66 0.48 14.71
CA ILE A 41 13.29 0.75 13.40
C ILE A 41 13.26 -0.50 12.51
N ALA A 42 13.55 -1.68 13.06
CA ALA A 42 13.50 -2.93 12.31
C ALA A 42 12.08 -3.23 11.78
N ILE A 43 11.06 -3.03 12.64
CA ILE A 43 9.65 -3.17 12.27
C ILE A 43 9.27 -2.16 11.18
N PHE A 44 9.66 -0.90 11.32
CA PHE A 44 9.37 0.14 10.32
C PHE A 44 10.02 -0.15 8.96
N LYS A 45 11.28 -0.59 8.95
CA LYS A 45 11.97 -1.02 7.71
C LYS A 45 11.25 -2.18 7.04
N LEU A 46 10.89 -3.21 7.82
CA LEU A 46 10.19 -4.38 7.30
C LEU A 46 8.81 -4.01 6.72
N MET A 47 8.03 -3.19 7.45
CA MET A 47 6.75 -2.69 6.95
C MET A 47 6.88 -1.86 5.69
N SER A 48 7.91 -1.02 5.59
CA SER A 48 8.14 -0.19 4.39
C SER A 48 8.49 -1.04 3.17
N ILE A 49 9.28 -2.12 3.34
CA ILE A 49 9.58 -3.07 2.26
C ILE A 49 8.30 -3.81 1.84
N ALA A 50 7.51 -4.31 2.80
CA ALA A 50 6.27 -5.02 2.52
C ALA A 50 5.24 -4.14 1.80
N VAL A 51 5.07 -2.90 2.25
CA VAL A 51 4.20 -1.91 1.61
C VAL A 51 4.72 -1.56 0.24
N GLY A 52 6.02 -1.32 0.07
CA GLY A 52 6.63 -1.07 -1.24
C GLY A 52 6.38 -2.20 -2.24
N ALA A 53 6.56 -3.46 -1.83
CA ALA A 53 6.25 -4.62 -2.65
C ALA A 53 4.76 -4.69 -3.03
N PHE A 54 3.87 -4.40 -2.08
CA PHE A 54 2.44 -4.35 -2.34
C PHE A 54 2.05 -3.21 -3.30
N LEU A 55 2.67 -2.04 -3.19
CA LEU A 55 2.45 -0.92 -4.11
C LEU A 55 2.91 -1.26 -5.53
N ILE A 56 4.04 -1.96 -5.69
CA ILE A 56 4.49 -2.46 -6.99
C ILE A 56 3.48 -3.47 -7.56
N MET A 57 2.97 -4.37 -6.71
CA MET A 57 1.92 -5.30 -7.12
C MET A 57 0.65 -4.56 -7.58
N LEU A 58 0.18 -3.56 -6.82
CA LEU A 58 -0.96 -2.74 -7.22
C LEU A 58 -0.72 -2.01 -8.54
N TRP A 59 0.49 -1.50 -8.77
CA TRP A 59 0.88 -0.91 -10.05
C TRP A 59 0.70 -1.93 -11.19
N MET A 60 1.19 -3.17 -11.03
CA MET A 60 0.98 -4.21 -12.03
C MET A 60 -0.50 -4.57 -12.28
N LEU A 61 -1.39 -4.27 -11.33
CA LEU A 61 -2.83 -4.49 -11.47
C LEU A 61 -3.57 -3.35 -12.20
N LEU A 62 -2.97 -2.16 -12.28
CA LEU A 62 -3.54 -1.06 -13.05
C LEU A 62 -3.67 -1.48 -14.52
N PRO A 63 -4.80 -1.16 -15.17
CA PRO A 63 -4.92 -1.42 -16.59
C PRO A 63 -3.85 -0.62 -17.35
N CYS A 64 -3.12 -1.27 -18.26
CA CYS A 64 -2.11 -0.61 -19.13
C CYS A 64 -2.71 0.45 -20.08
N THR A 65 -4.04 0.57 -20.14
CA THR A 65 -4.71 1.62 -20.91
C THR A 65 -4.64 2.95 -20.13
N PRO A 66 -4.06 4.02 -20.70
CA PRO A 66 -3.74 5.23 -19.96
C PRO A 66 -4.99 6.05 -19.64
N VAL A 67 -5.65 5.81 -18.49
CA VAL A 67 -6.93 6.46 -18.05
C VAL A 67 -6.89 7.98 -18.09
N ILE A 68 -5.69 8.56 -18.02
CA ILE A 68 -5.51 9.96 -17.67
C ILE A 68 -4.78 10.77 -18.76
N SER A 69 -4.02 10.16 -19.69
CA SER A 69 -3.10 10.96 -20.54
C SER A 69 -3.44 11.04 -22.02
N THR A 70 -4.08 10.03 -22.62
CA THR A 70 -4.26 9.99 -24.09
C THR A 70 -5.37 9.01 -24.48
N PHE A 71 -6.47 8.97 -23.71
CA PHE A 71 -7.53 8.01 -23.99
C PHE A 71 -8.12 8.26 -25.37
N GLY A 72 -8.24 7.17 -26.14
CA GLY A 72 -8.57 7.14 -27.55
C GLY A 72 -9.83 7.94 -27.86
N PHE A 73 -9.63 9.23 -28.14
CA PHE A 73 -10.51 9.93 -29.05
C PHE A 73 -10.58 9.06 -30.30
N PRO A 74 -11.79 8.77 -30.81
CA PRO A 74 -11.95 7.98 -32.01
C PRO A 74 -11.03 8.56 -33.07
N LYS A 75 -10.07 7.76 -33.53
CA LYS A 75 -9.08 8.25 -34.52
C LYS A 75 -9.78 8.57 -35.83
N THR A 76 -10.97 8.01 -36.03
CA THR A 76 -11.84 8.23 -37.18
C THR A 76 -13.31 8.29 -36.76
N VAL A 77 -14.09 9.12 -37.45
CA VAL A 77 -15.54 9.31 -37.21
C VAL A 77 -16.37 8.02 -37.40
N GLY A 78 -15.82 7.04 -38.12
CA GLY A 78 -16.46 5.75 -38.39
C GLY A 78 -16.59 4.82 -37.17
N GLU A 79 -15.76 5.00 -36.14
CA GLU A 79 -15.84 4.20 -34.90
C GLU A 79 -17.07 4.54 -34.05
N ILE A 80 -17.72 5.68 -34.32
CA ILE A 80 -18.91 6.18 -33.60
C ILE A 80 -20.20 5.97 -34.42
N GLN A 81 -20.10 5.59 -35.70
CA GLN A 81 -21.25 5.53 -36.59
C GLN A 81 -22.19 4.35 -36.32
N SER A 82 -21.71 3.26 -35.72
CA SER A 82 -22.59 2.17 -35.27
C SER A 82 -22.88 2.30 -33.77
N PRO A 83 -24.16 2.26 -33.35
CA PRO A 83 -24.54 2.27 -31.93
C PRO A 83 -23.89 1.15 -31.12
N GLU A 84 -23.61 0.03 -31.78
CA GLU A 84 -23.01 -1.18 -31.20
C GLU A 84 -21.55 -0.95 -30.80
N ASN A 85 -20.78 -0.31 -31.69
CA ASN A 85 -19.37 0.00 -31.44
C ASN A 85 -19.22 1.07 -30.35
N LEU A 86 -20.10 2.06 -30.35
CA LEU A 86 -20.16 3.07 -29.28
C LEU A 86 -20.49 2.45 -27.93
N LEU A 87 -21.48 1.55 -27.87
CA LEU A 87 -21.86 0.87 -26.64
C LEU A 87 -20.71 0.00 -26.10
N LYS A 88 -20.05 -0.75 -26.98
CA LYS A 88 -18.89 -1.58 -26.61
C LYS A 88 -17.74 -0.73 -26.07
N LEU A 89 -17.47 0.39 -26.72
CA LEU A 89 -16.47 1.35 -26.27
C LEU A 89 -16.80 1.89 -24.87
N LEU A 90 -18.04 2.32 -24.63
CA LEU A 90 -18.51 2.79 -23.31
C LEU A 90 -18.46 1.71 -22.22
N GLN A 91 -18.72 0.45 -22.56
CA GLN A 91 -18.59 -0.67 -21.63
C GLN A 91 -17.13 -0.95 -21.26
N ASP A 92 -16.23 -0.92 -22.24
CA ASP A 92 -14.79 -1.07 -22.00
C ASP A 92 -14.24 0.09 -21.15
N TYR A 93 -14.74 1.31 -21.36
CA TYR A 93 -14.47 2.48 -20.51
C TYR A 93 -14.90 2.25 -19.07
N ASN A 94 -16.17 1.89 -18.85
CA ASN A 94 -16.69 1.64 -17.50
C ASN A 94 -15.89 0.54 -16.79
N LYS A 95 -15.53 -0.53 -17.50
CA LYS A 95 -14.74 -1.63 -16.93
C LYS A 95 -13.34 -1.19 -16.53
N ALA A 96 -12.65 -0.41 -17.36
CA ALA A 96 -11.31 0.09 -17.06
C ALA A 96 -11.34 1.11 -15.89
N LEU A 97 -12.36 1.96 -15.85
CA LEU A 97 -12.52 2.98 -14.81
C LEU A 97 -12.79 2.33 -13.44
N VAL A 98 -13.76 1.40 -13.38
CA VAL A 98 -14.06 0.65 -12.14
C VAL A 98 -12.80 -0.05 -11.60
N ARG A 99 -12.03 -0.72 -12.47
CA ARG A 99 -10.78 -1.39 -12.08
C ARG A 99 -9.75 -0.40 -11.53
N THR A 100 -9.62 0.76 -12.14
CA THR A 100 -8.68 1.80 -11.69
C THR A 100 -9.09 2.35 -10.33
N THR A 101 -10.38 2.61 -10.12
CA THR A 101 -10.94 3.04 -8.83
C THR A 101 -10.71 1.98 -7.75
N GLU A 102 -10.85 0.70 -8.08
CA GLU A 102 -10.61 -0.40 -7.14
C GLU A 102 -9.14 -0.45 -6.68
N VAL A 103 -8.20 -0.41 -7.63
CA VAL A 103 -6.76 -0.37 -7.33
C VAL A 103 -6.40 0.88 -6.53
N LEU A 104 -6.97 2.04 -6.90
CA LEU A 104 -6.75 3.29 -6.18
C LEU A 104 -7.29 3.23 -4.75
N HIS A 105 -8.44 2.60 -4.53
CA HIS A 105 -9.01 2.43 -3.20
C HIS A 105 -8.05 1.65 -2.28
N TRP A 106 -7.51 0.52 -2.76
CA TRP A 106 -6.51 -0.26 -2.01
C TRP A 106 -5.20 0.49 -1.81
N PHE A 107 -4.75 1.22 -2.83
CA PHE A 107 -3.57 2.07 -2.72
C PHE A 107 -3.72 3.08 -1.59
N ILE A 108 -4.81 3.86 -1.58
CA ILE A 108 -5.07 4.88 -0.56
C ILE A 108 -5.17 4.24 0.82
N PHE A 109 -5.94 3.14 0.95
CA PHE A 109 -6.13 2.46 2.22
C PHE A 109 -4.79 2.00 2.84
N VAL A 110 -3.97 1.27 2.07
CA VAL A 110 -2.69 0.75 2.57
C VAL A 110 -1.69 1.88 2.80
N PHE A 111 -1.67 2.90 1.95
CA PHE A 111 -0.79 4.05 2.11
C PHE A 111 -1.09 4.83 3.39
N VAL A 112 -2.36 5.18 3.63
CA VAL A 112 -2.79 5.90 4.84
C VAL A 112 -2.51 5.06 6.08
N TRP A 113 -2.82 3.76 6.04
CA TRP A 113 -2.55 2.86 7.15
C TRP A 113 -1.05 2.79 7.48
N TRP A 114 -0.19 2.56 6.48
CA TRP A 114 1.26 2.52 6.66
C TRP A 114 1.80 3.84 7.21
N PHE A 115 1.31 4.97 6.70
CA PHE A 115 1.71 6.30 7.16
C PHE A 115 1.38 6.51 8.64
N LEU A 116 0.14 6.21 9.05
CA LEU A 116 -0.29 6.32 10.45
C LEU A 116 0.48 5.37 11.38
N ALA A 117 0.71 4.13 10.94
CA ALA A 117 1.51 3.16 11.69
C ALA A 117 2.96 3.65 11.86
N GLY A 118 3.55 4.21 10.81
CA GLY A 118 4.89 4.81 10.85
C GLY A 118 4.98 5.97 11.84
N LEU A 119 4.00 6.87 11.84
CA LEU A 119 3.92 7.97 12.80
C LEU A 119 3.83 7.46 14.24
N ASN A 120 3.01 6.45 14.50
CA ASN A 120 2.85 5.88 15.84
C ASN A 120 4.16 5.26 16.37
N ILE A 121 4.87 4.52 15.50
CA ILE A 121 6.19 3.96 15.84
C ILE A 121 7.18 5.08 16.17
N PHE A 122 7.22 6.13 15.34
CA PHE A 122 8.11 7.26 15.54
C PHE A 122 7.79 8.05 16.83
N SER A 123 6.52 8.32 17.13
CA SER A 123 6.10 8.96 18.37
C SER A 123 6.49 8.15 19.60
N THR A 124 6.36 6.82 19.55
CA THR A 124 6.76 5.92 20.63
C THR A 124 8.28 5.98 20.86
N VAL A 125 9.05 5.97 19.78
CA VAL A 125 10.51 6.10 19.81
C VAL A 125 10.95 7.43 20.41
N LEU A 126 10.33 8.54 20.00
CA LEU A 126 10.65 9.86 20.53
C LEU A 126 10.36 9.96 22.04
N LYS A 127 9.22 9.43 22.50
CA LYS A 127 8.88 9.39 23.93
C LYS A 127 9.96 8.67 24.74
N VAL A 128 10.36 7.47 24.30
CA VAL A 128 11.41 6.69 24.97
C VAL A 128 12.75 7.45 25.05
N GLN A 129 13.10 8.21 24.01
CA GLN A 129 14.33 9.02 23.99
C GLN A 129 14.23 10.24 24.91
N LEU A 130 13.06 10.88 25.00
CA LEU A 130 12.82 12.01 25.91
C LEU A 130 12.89 11.57 27.37
N ASP A 131 12.22 10.47 27.72
CA ASP A 131 12.22 9.93 29.07
C ASP A 131 13.64 9.55 29.52
N ALA A 132 14.42 8.90 28.64
CA ALA A 132 15.82 8.53 28.91
C ALA A 132 16.76 9.75 29.06
N LYS A 133 16.44 10.90 28.45
CA LYS A 133 17.21 12.14 28.63
C LYS A 133 16.86 12.84 29.94
N GLN A 134 15.59 12.85 30.34
CA GLN A 134 15.17 13.44 31.61
C GLN A 134 15.77 12.71 32.81
N ASP A 135 15.75 11.37 32.78
CA ASP A 135 16.30 10.52 33.85
C ASP A 135 17.80 10.82 34.10
N LYS A 136 18.59 10.89 33.01
CA LYS A 136 20.01 11.27 33.08
C LYS A 136 20.28 12.69 33.57
N SER A 137 19.33 13.61 33.40
CA SER A 137 19.48 14.99 33.88
C SER A 137 19.13 15.13 35.36
N SER A 138 18.21 14.31 35.86
CA SER A 138 17.85 14.24 37.28
C SER A 138 18.99 13.66 38.11
N ASP A 139 19.59 12.56 37.65
CA ASP A 139 20.68 11.87 38.34
C ASP A 139 21.90 12.79 38.54
N LYS A 140 22.28 13.55 37.49
CA LYS A 140 23.36 14.54 37.54
C LYS A 140 23.13 15.77 38.43
N SER A 141 21.91 16.00 38.92
CA SER A 141 21.61 17.14 39.80
C SER A 141 21.72 16.81 41.29
N THR A 142 21.92 15.53 41.62
CA THR A 142 21.95 15.00 42.99
C THR A 142 23.37 14.72 43.49
N ASP A 143 24.38 14.89 42.63
CA ASP A 143 25.82 14.83 42.92
C ASP A 143 26.44 16.24 42.95
#